data_AF-A0A848UP97-F1
#
_entry.id   AF-A0A848UP97-F1
#
_cell.length_a   1.000
_cell.length_b   1.000
_cell.length_c   1.000
_cell.angle_alpha   90.00
_cell.angle_beta   90.00
_cell.angle_gamma   90.00
#
_symmetry.space_group_name_H-M   'P 1'
#
loop_
_entity.id
_entity.type
_entity.pdbx_description
1 polymer ?
#
loop_
_entity_poly.entity_id
_entity_poly.type
_entity_poly.pdbx_seq_one_letter_code
_entity_poly.pdbx_strand_id
1 'polypeptide(L)'
;MKLKNKHIILVLLTLAFNCGPKKGIVTKKKSDKNKTEKVVIKEEKTKTISTETKEDDVTVLKVPTSTEEYIERFADIAMSEMRQSKIPASITLAQGILESGSGKGRLSVEANNHFGIKCHGWNGGKIYHDDDRSQECFRKYNLAESSYKDHSEFLTGRKRYSDLFKLKPDDYKGWAKGLRAAGYATDRKYPEKLISLIERYKLYNYDKAVLGNNTPEIIPVNSGVIRYVIVKGDTLYSLAKRYKTTVDAIKDLNNMTSNNLDLGEEIMIPK
;
A
#
# COMPACT_ATOMS: atom_id res chain seq x y z
N MET A 1 42.29 -25.74 -50.88
CA MET A 1 42.19 -27.18 -51.14
C MET A 1 41.68 -27.86 -49.86
N LYS A 2 40.54 -28.57 -49.93
CA LYS A 2 40.01 -29.67 -49.08
C LYS A 2 40.57 -29.80 -47.63
N LEU A 3 39.80 -29.96 -46.55
CA LEU A 3 38.64 -30.82 -46.34
C LEU A 3 37.95 -30.51 -44.98
N LYS A 4 36.73 -31.04 -44.84
CA LYS A 4 35.75 -31.01 -43.74
C LYS A 4 36.28 -31.50 -42.37
N ASN A 5 35.62 -31.10 -41.27
CA ASN A 5 34.84 -32.03 -40.44
C ASN A 5 33.94 -31.35 -39.39
N LYS A 6 32.67 -31.80 -39.40
CA LYS A 6 31.62 -31.59 -38.40
C LYS A 6 31.93 -32.42 -37.16
N HIS A 7 31.67 -31.92 -35.95
CA HIS A 7 31.08 -32.73 -34.87
C HIS A 7 30.21 -31.85 -33.96
N ILE A 8 28.92 -32.15 -34.00
CA ILE A 8 27.90 -31.84 -33.00
C ILE A 8 28.20 -32.75 -31.81
N ILE A 9 28.37 -32.20 -30.61
CA ILE A 9 28.28 -32.97 -29.36
C ILE A 9 27.33 -32.21 -28.43
N LEU A 10 26.10 -32.73 -28.40
CA LEU A 10 25.07 -32.49 -27.41
C LEU A 10 25.42 -33.32 -26.16
N VAL A 11 25.75 -32.69 -25.04
CA VAL A 11 25.85 -33.39 -23.75
C VAL A 11 24.73 -32.89 -22.84
N LEU A 12 23.62 -33.64 -22.85
CA LEU A 12 22.69 -33.71 -21.72
C LEU A 12 23.41 -34.46 -20.59
N LEU A 13 23.66 -33.79 -19.46
CA LEU A 13 24.06 -34.48 -18.22
C LEU A 13 22.90 -34.40 -17.22
N THR A 14 22.03 -35.40 -17.27
CA THR A 14 21.07 -35.73 -16.22
C THR A 14 21.79 -36.50 -15.12
N LEU A 15 22.01 -35.87 -13.96
CA LEU A 15 22.38 -36.59 -12.73
C LEU A 15 21.13 -36.70 -11.86
N ALA A 16 20.47 -37.84 -11.95
CA ALA A 16 19.48 -38.28 -10.97
C ALA A 16 20.24 -38.93 -9.79
N PHE A 17 20.32 -38.24 -8.66
CA PHE A 17 20.63 -38.87 -7.38
C PHE A 17 19.34 -39.08 -6.60
N ASN A 18 18.88 -40.32 -6.66
CA ASN A 18 17.84 -40.88 -5.81
C ASN A 18 18.50 -41.31 -4.49
N CYS A 19 18.10 -40.72 -3.36
CA CYS A 19 18.45 -41.23 -2.04
C CYS A 19 17.18 -41.27 -1.17
N GLY A 20 16.79 -42.48 -0.79
CA GLY A 20 15.56 -42.80 -0.06
C GLY A 20 15.55 -42.33 1.42
N PRO A 21 14.41 -42.51 2.11
CA PRO A 21 14.13 -41.85 3.38
C PRO A 21 14.82 -42.54 4.56
N LYS A 22 15.52 -41.76 5.41
CA LYS A 22 16.02 -42.21 6.72
C LYS A 22 14.96 -41.97 7.80
N LYS A 23 14.62 -43.03 8.54
CA LYS A 23 13.74 -43.00 9.72
C LYS A 23 14.47 -42.43 10.94
N GLY A 24 13.88 -41.38 11.52
CA GLY A 24 13.52 -41.26 12.95
C GLY A 24 14.61 -41.06 14.01
N ILE A 25 14.67 -39.84 14.57
CA ILE A 25 14.66 -39.61 16.03
C ILE A 25 13.71 -38.43 16.28
N VAL A 26 12.57 -38.70 16.94
CA VAL A 26 11.59 -37.70 17.38
C VAL A 26 11.84 -37.43 18.86
N THR A 27 12.32 -36.23 19.18
CA THR A 27 12.30 -35.71 20.55
C THR A 27 10.86 -35.40 20.97
N LYS A 28 10.34 -36.13 21.96
CA LYS A 28 9.02 -35.91 22.56
C LYS A 28 8.97 -34.55 23.27
N LYS A 29 8.20 -33.60 22.74
CA LYS A 29 7.70 -32.44 23.50
C LYS A 29 6.37 -32.83 24.15
N LYS A 30 6.31 -32.72 25.48
CA LYS A 30 5.13 -32.98 26.31
C LYS A 30 4.02 -31.98 25.92
N SER A 31 2.88 -32.49 25.48
CA SER A 31 1.67 -31.70 25.22
C SER A 31 0.71 -31.94 26.37
N ASP A 32 0.57 -30.96 27.26
CA ASP A 32 -0.51 -30.94 28.24
C ASP A 32 -1.84 -30.73 27.51
N LYS A 33 -2.68 -31.77 27.52
CA LYS A 33 -4.06 -31.70 27.03
C LYS A 33 -4.94 -31.23 28.17
N ASN A 34 -5.20 -29.93 28.26
CA ASN A 34 -6.38 -29.47 28.99
C ASN A 34 -7.61 -29.70 28.12
N LYS A 35 -8.46 -30.60 28.61
CA LYS A 35 -9.74 -31.01 28.04
C LYS A 35 -10.75 -29.89 28.31
N THR A 36 -11.08 -29.10 27.29
CA THR A 36 -12.21 -28.16 27.39
C THR A 36 -13.50 -28.96 27.15
N GLU A 37 -14.34 -29.02 28.18
CA GLU A 37 -15.65 -29.66 28.13
C GLU A 37 -16.59 -28.88 27.21
N LYS A 38 -17.33 -29.60 26.36
CA LYS A 38 -18.44 -29.03 25.59
C LYS A 38 -19.60 -28.79 26.55
N VAL A 39 -19.84 -27.53 26.91
CA VAL A 39 -21.09 -27.13 27.55
C VAL A 39 -22.16 -27.03 26.46
N VAL A 40 -23.05 -28.02 26.45
CA VAL A 40 -24.30 -28.01 25.69
C VAL A 40 -25.21 -26.96 26.35
N ILE A 41 -25.33 -25.78 25.75
CA ILE A 41 -26.37 -24.83 26.13
C ILE A 41 -27.64 -25.24 25.39
N LYS A 42 -28.62 -25.66 26.18
CA LYS A 42 -29.96 -26.07 25.78
C LYS A 42 -30.71 -24.86 25.24
N GLU A 43 -31.26 -24.97 24.03
CA GLU A 43 -32.19 -23.98 23.49
C GLU A 43 -33.48 -23.99 24.33
N GLU A 44 -33.78 -22.87 24.98
CA GLU A 44 -35.12 -22.58 25.49
C GLU A 44 -35.77 -21.51 24.63
N LYS A 45 -36.93 -21.90 24.05
CA LYS A 45 -37.84 -21.00 23.36
C LYS A 45 -38.42 -20.00 24.36
N THR A 46 -38.17 -18.71 24.16
CA THR A 46 -38.96 -17.65 24.78
C THR A 46 -39.72 -16.88 23.70
N LYS A 47 -41.01 -16.72 23.96
CA LYS A 47 -42.03 -16.14 23.11
C LYS A 47 -41.72 -14.69 22.71
N THR A 48 -42.04 -14.42 21.46
CA THR A 48 -42.22 -13.11 20.84
C THR A 48 -43.14 -12.22 21.70
N ILE A 49 -42.60 -11.08 22.14
CA ILE A 49 -43.38 -9.88 22.44
C ILE A 49 -42.79 -8.79 21.56
N SER A 50 -43.57 -8.44 20.54
CA SER A 50 -43.37 -7.31 19.65
C SER A 50 -43.64 -6.02 20.43
N THR A 51 -42.59 -5.21 20.61
CA THR A 51 -42.75 -3.78 20.91
C THR A 51 -42.00 -3.02 19.83
N GLU A 52 -42.76 -2.51 18.86
CA GLU A 52 -42.31 -1.56 17.86
C GLU A 52 -41.74 -0.33 18.57
N THR A 53 -40.43 -0.12 18.47
CA THR A 53 -39.78 1.13 18.85
C THR A 53 -39.15 1.69 17.59
N LYS A 54 -39.49 2.94 17.28
CA LYS A 54 -39.17 3.64 16.04
C LYS A 54 -37.64 3.73 15.85
N GLU A 55 -37.19 3.44 14.63
CA GLU A 55 -35.81 3.60 14.17
C GLU A 55 -35.47 5.09 14.10
N ASP A 56 -34.77 5.59 15.11
CA ASP A 56 -33.96 6.79 14.97
C ASP A 56 -32.61 6.39 14.34
N ASP A 57 -32.25 7.08 13.26
CA ASP A 57 -31.03 6.94 12.46
C ASP A 57 -29.76 7.18 13.32
N VAL A 58 -29.28 6.14 14.00
CA VAL A 58 -27.97 6.13 14.63
C VAL A 58 -26.95 5.71 13.58
N THR A 59 -26.30 6.68 12.96
CA THR A 59 -25.12 6.47 12.12
C THR A 59 -24.01 5.83 12.97
N VAL A 60 -23.91 4.51 12.95
CA VAL A 60 -22.79 3.79 13.59
C VAL A 60 -21.50 4.16 12.84
N LEU A 61 -20.64 4.93 13.49
CA LEU A 61 -19.32 5.30 12.96
C LEU A 61 -18.52 4.02 12.67
N LYS A 62 -18.39 3.68 11.38
CA LYS A 62 -17.59 2.53 10.93
C LYS A 62 -16.12 2.81 11.27
N VAL A 63 -15.55 2.05 12.20
CA VAL A 63 -14.12 2.12 12.52
C VAL A 63 -13.30 1.77 11.27
N PRO A 64 -12.33 2.61 10.87
CA PRO A 64 -11.53 2.35 9.68
C PRO A 64 -10.70 1.08 9.86
N THR A 65 -10.62 0.29 8.79
CA THR A 65 -9.70 -0.84 8.72
C THR A 65 -8.26 -0.33 8.62
N SER A 66 -7.28 -1.14 9.00
CA SER A 66 -5.87 -0.73 8.87
C SER A 66 -5.44 -0.39 7.44
N THR A 67 -6.13 -0.92 6.43
CA THR A 67 -5.86 -0.54 5.04
C THR A 67 -6.43 0.83 4.73
N GLU A 68 -7.63 1.15 5.21
CA GLU A 68 -8.20 2.50 5.08
C GLU A 68 -7.32 3.53 5.81
N GLU A 69 -6.83 3.22 7.02
CA GLU A 69 -5.87 4.07 7.76
C GLU A 69 -4.55 4.25 6.98
N TYR A 70 -4.04 3.18 6.37
CA TYR A 70 -2.84 3.24 5.55
C TYR A 70 -3.04 4.15 4.34
N ILE A 71 -4.17 4.00 3.64
CA ILE A 71 -4.52 4.83 2.49
C ILE A 71 -4.60 6.29 2.92
N GLU A 72 -5.34 6.60 3.99
CA GLU A 72 -5.45 7.98 4.51
C GLU A 72 -4.07 8.57 4.84
N ARG A 73 -3.20 7.78 5.48
CA ARG A 73 -1.87 8.24 5.89
C ARG A 73 -0.95 8.58 4.72
N PHE A 74 -1.09 7.89 3.59
CA PHE A 74 -0.12 7.90 2.48
C PHE A 74 -0.65 8.39 1.14
N ALA A 75 -1.97 8.62 0.99
CA ALA A 75 -2.57 9.05 -0.27
C ALA A 75 -1.94 10.34 -0.80
N ASP A 76 -1.74 11.34 0.05
CA ASP A 76 -1.12 12.61 -0.33
C ASP A 76 0.30 12.44 -0.86
N ILE A 77 1.08 11.57 -0.23
CA ILE A 77 2.45 11.26 -0.67
C ILE A 77 2.39 10.58 -2.03
N ALA A 78 1.52 9.58 -2.20
CA ALA A 78 1.35 8.91 -3.49
C ALA A 78 0.87 9.85 -4.61
N MET A 79 0.00 10.81 -4.31
CA MET A 79 -0.43 11.85 -5.26
C MET A 79 0.70 12.83 -5.59
N SER A 80 1.50 13.23 -4.61
CA SER A 80 2.70 14.06 -4.83
C SER A 80 3.70 13.34 -5.72
N GLU A 81 3.96 12.06 -5.44
CA GLU A 81 4.81 11.21 -6.25
C GLU A 81 4.24 11.04 -7.66
N MET A 82 2.93 10.90 -7.84
CA MET A 82 2.31 10.86 -9.17
C MET A 82 2.54 12.14 -9.96
N ARG A 83 2.40 13.31 -9.33
CA ARG A 83 2.66 14.60 -9.99
C ARG A 83 4.10 14.70 -10.49
N GLN A 84 5.06 14.27 -9.68
CA GLN A 84 6.49 14.38 -9.95
C GLN A 84 7.00 13.30 -10.92
N SER A 85 6.67 12.03 -10.65
CA SER A 85 7.22 10.86 -11.33
C SER A 85 6.34 10.32 -12.47
N LYS A 86 5.07 10.75 -12.53
CA LYS A 86 4.05 10.23 -13.47
C LYS A 86 3.66 8.76 -13.25
N ILE A 87 3.99 8.18 -12.09
CA ILE A 87 3.46 6.87 -11.65
C ILE A 87 2.05 7.09 -11.07
N PRO A 88 1.01 6.34 -11.48
CA PRO A 88 -0.33 6.50 -10.91
C PRO A 88 -0.31 6.37 -9.38
N ALA A 89 -0.96 7.31 -8.69
CA ALA A 89 -1.06 7.28 -7.23
C ALA A 89 -1.73 5.98 -6.74
N SER A 90 -2.71 5.47 -7.50
CA SER A 90 -3.36 4.20 -7.24
C SER A 90 -2.41 3.00 -7.27
N ILE A 91 -1.43 3.00 -8.18
CA ILE A 91 -0.39 1.97 -8.26
C ILE A 91 0.52 2.06 -7.05
N THR A 92 1.02 3.26 -6.74
CA THR A 92 1.91 3.47 -5.60
C THR A 92 1.25 3.04 -4.29
N LEU A 93 -0.02 3.40 -4.06
CA LEU A 93 -0.77 2.97 -2.88
C LEU A 93 -1.01 1.46 -2.85
N ALA A 94 -1.41 0.86 -3.98
CA ALA A 94 -1.68 -0.58 -4.03
C ALA A 94 -0.42 -1.41 -3.77
N GLN A 95 0.73 -0.99 -4.31
CA GLN A 95 2.02 -1.61 -4.00
C GLN A 95 2.36 -1.40 -2.53
N GLY A 96 2.27 -0.18 -2.01
CA GLY A 96 2.52 0.09 -0.59
C GLY A 96 1.66 -0.77 0.34
N ILE A 97 0.36 -0.92 0.05
CA ILE A 97 -0.55 -1.80 0.80
C ILE A 97 -0.09 -3.26 0.73
N LEU A 98 0.19 -3.76 -0.48
CA LEU A 98 0.53 -5.16 -0.70
C LEU A 98 1.88 -5.54 -0.09
N GLU A 99 2.92 -4.76 -0.37
CA GLU A 99 4.30 -5.06 0.03
C GLU A 99 4.53 -4.85 1.54
N SER A 100 3.78 -3.91 2.16
CA SER A 100 3.93 -3.63 3.60
C SER A 100 2.85 -4.27 4.48
N GLY A 101 1.90 -5.00 3.90
CA GLY A 101 0.74 -5.52 4.64
C GLY A 101 -0.05 -4.40 5.33
N SER A 102 -0.36 -3.33 4.58
CA SER A 102 -0.96 -2.10 5.10
C SER A 102 -0.15 -1.47 6.24
N GLY A 103 1.18 -1.43 6.09
CA GLY A 103 2.12 -0.82 7.03
C GLY A 103 2.45 -1.65 8.28
N LYS A 104 1.89 -2.85 8.41
CA LYS A 104 2.09 -3.74 9.57
C LYS A 104 3.30 -4.66 9.44
N GLY A 105 3.87 -4.78 8.24
CA GLY A 105 5.03 -5.61 7.97
C GLY A 105 6.27 -5.12 8.71
N ARG A 106 7.16 -6.05 9.05
CA ARG A 106 8.39 -5.74 9.80
C ARG A 106 9.23 -4.65 9.13
N LEU A 107 9.41 -4.73 7.81
CA LEU A 107 10.20 -3.76 7.04
C LEU A 107 9.59 -2.35 7.09
N SER A 108 8.26 -2.23 7.03
CA SER A 108 7.62 -0.92 7.17
C SER A 108 7.67 -0.39 8.60
N VAL A 109 7.50 -1.25 9.61
CA VAL A 109 7.48 -0.84 11.02
C VAL A 109 8.88 -0.45 11.52
N GLU A 110 9.89 -1.30 11.29
CA GLU A 110 11.23 -1.10 11.87
C GLU A 110 12.16 -0.24 10.99
N ALA A 111 11.85 -0.14 9.69
CA ALA A 111 12.73 0.48 8.72
C ALA A 111 12.06 1.49 7.79
N ASN A 112 10.77 1.79 7.99
CA ASN A 112 9.97 2.65 7.11
C ASN A 112 10.03 2.23 5.63
N ASN A 113 10.36 0.96 5.33
CA ASN A 113 10.48 0.46 3.98
C ASN A 113 9.16 -0.19 3.55
N HIS A 114 8.32 0.60 2.89
CA HIS A 114 6.97 0.17 2.51
C HIS A 114 6.89 -0.64 1.21
N PHE A 115 7.97 -0.71 0.44
CA PHE A 115 7.99 -1.31 -0.90
C PHE A 115 8.99 -2.47 -1.04
N GLY A 116 9.60 -2.90 0.08
CA GLY A 116 10.57 -3.99 0.07
C GLY A 116 11.83 -3.70 -0.76
N ILE A 117 12.27 -2.43 -0.85
CA ILE A 117 13.42 -2.08 -1.72
C ILE A 117 14.72 -2.61 -1.12
N LYS A 118 15.42 -3.44 -1.88
CA LYS A 118 16.72 -4.04 -1.54
C LYS A 118 17.87 -3.04 -1.69
N CYS A 119 18.98 -3.29 -1.00
CA CYS A 119 20.08 -2.33 -0.89
C CYS A 119 20.73 -1.96 -2.25
N HIS A 120 21.18 -2.91 -3.07
CA HIS A 120 21.79 -2.66 -4.40
C HIS A 120 22.65 -1.37 -4.51
N GLY A 121 23.71 -1.25 -3.70
CA GLY A 121 24.57 -0.05 -3.67
C GLY A 121 24.10 1.07 -2.73
N TRP A 122 23.09 0.80 -1.91
CA TRP A 122 22.58 1.72 -0.89
C TRP A 122 23.61 2.02 0.20
N ASN A 123 23.84 3.32 0.44
CA ASN A 123 24.78 3.84 1.44
C ASN A 123 24.11 4.32 2.73
N GLY A 124 22.77 4.38 2.77
CA GLY A 124 22.02 4.76 3.97
C GLY A 124 21.84 3.61 4.95
N GLY A 125 20.90 3.79 5.89
CA GLY A 125 20.55 2.77 6.88
C GLY A 125 20.11 1.46 6.24
N LYS A 126 20.37 0.33 6.90
CA LYS A 126 20.06 -1.02 6.41
C LYS A 126 19.31 -1.83 7.46
N ILE A 127 18.50 -2.76 7.01
CA ILE A 127 17.91 -3.82 7.84
C ILE A 127 18.05 -5.14 7.09
N TYR A 128 18.28 -6.23 7.82
CA TYR A 128 18.34 -7.57 7.24
C TYR A 128 17.05 -8.33 7.53
N HIS A 129 16.56 -9.05 6.52
CA HIS A 129 15.35 -9.85 6.60
C HIS A 129 15.48 -11.05 5.68
N ASP A 130 14.89 -12.17 6.09
CA ASP A 130 14.82 -13.35 5.24
C ASP A 130 13.63 -13.16 4.27
N ASP A 131 13.91 -13.17 2.97
CA ASP A 131 12.92 -13.05 1.89
C ASP A 131 13.18 -14.16 0.84
N ASP A 132 13.72 -13.82 -0.33
CA ASP A 132 14.18 -14.83 -1.31
C ASP A 132 15.40 -15.62 -0.80
N ARG A 133 16.22 -14.96 0.02
CA ARG A 133 17.44 -15.51 0.62
C ARG A 133 17.51 -15.14 2.08
N SER A 134 18.24 -15.94 2.86
CA SER A 134 18.50 -15.58 4.26
C SER A 134 19.36 -14.32 4.34
N GLN A 135 18.99 -13.43 5.26
CA GLN A 135 19.66 -12.18 5.59
C GLN A 135 19.87 -11.29 4.37
N GLU A 136 18.82 -11.13 3.56
CA GLU A 136 18.84 -10.19 2.46
C GLU A 136 18.80 -8.75 2.96
N CYS A 137 19.55 -7.87 2.31
CA CYS A 137 19.71 -6.48 2.71
C CYS A 137 18.59 -5.61 2.13
N PHE A 138 17.83 -4.97 3.00
CA PHE A 138 16.81 -3.99 2.66
C PHE A 138 17.21 -2.59 3.11
N ARG A 139 16.78 -1.60 2.32
CA ARG A 139 16.98 -0.18 2.66
C ARG A 139 16.18 0.16 3.91
N LYS A 140 16.74 1.01 4.77
CA LYS A 140 16.07 1.60 5.93
C LYS A 140 16.05 3.11 5.79
N TYR A 141 14.88 3.69 6.09
CA TYR A 141 14.60 5.10 5.96
C TYR A 141 14.22 5.71 7.30
N ASN A 142 14.49 7.00 7.47
CA ASN A 142 14.08 7.75 8.65
C ASN A 142 12.56 8.04 8.62
N LEU A 143 12.01 8.26 7.43
CA LEU A 143 10.60 8.57 7.20
C LEU A 143 10.02 7.66 6.12
N ALA A 144 8.76 7.28 6.26
CA ALA A 144 8.03 6.53 5.25
C ALA A 144 7.99 7.25 3.90
N GLU A 145 7.85 8.58 3.89
CA GLU A 145 7.89 9.41 2.67
C GLU A 145 9.16 9.19 1.86
N SER A 146 10.32 9.01 2.51
CA SER A 146 11.58 8.73 1.81
C SER A 146 11.53 7.39 1.07
N SER A 147 10.79 6.39 1.58
CA SER A 147 10.60 5.12 0.88
C SER A 147 9.67 5.24 -0.33
N TYR A 148 8.69 6.13 -0.28
CA TYR A 148 7.80 6.44 -1.41
C TYR A 148 8.57 7.14 -2.53
N LYS A 149 9.37 8.14 -2.18
CA LYS A 149 10.26 8.82 -3.13
C LYS A 149 11.27 7.86 -3.76
N ASP A 150 11.92 7.03 -2.95
CA ASP A 150 12.88 6.04 -3.46
C ASP A 150 12.22 4.95 -4.31
N HIS A 151 10.96 4.59 -4.03
CA HIS A 151 10.16 3.73 -4.91
C HIS A 151 9.91 4.39 -6.28
N SER A 152 9.55 5.68 -6.30
CA SER A 152 9.39 6.42 -7.55
C SER A 152 10.70 6.51 -8.33
N GLU A 153 11.81 6.82 -7.67
CA GLU A 153 13.15 6.82 -8.25
C GLU A 153 13.55 5.43 -8.76
N PHE A 154 13.15 4.39 -8.05
CA PHE A 154 13.42 3.01 -8.43
C PHE A 154 12.79 2.67 -9.79
N LEU A 155 11.51 3.03 -9.98
CA LEU A 155 10.76 2.77 -11.20
C LEU A 155 11.17 3.70 -12.35
N THR A 156 11.33 5.00 -12.09
CA THR A 156 11.74 5.99 -13.11
C THR A 156 13.17 5.79 -13.57
N GLY A 157 14.09 5.41 -12.67
CA GLY A 157 15.53 5.28 -12.96
C GLY A 157 15.93 4.01 -13.71
N ARG A 158 15.01 3.07 -13.97
CA ARG A 158 15.33 1.77 -14.59
C ARG A 158 14.65 1.60 -15.94
N LYS A 159 15.47 1.47 -16.99
CA LYS A 159 15.01 1.30 -18.39
C LYS A 159 13.96 0.20 -18.57
N ARG A 160 14.01 -0.89 -17.80
CA ARG A 160 13.03 -1.99 -17.88
C ARG A 160 11.58 -1.54 -17.63
N TYR A 161 11.36 -0.42 -16.94
CA TYR A 161 10.04 0.13 -16.66
C TYR A 161 9.63 1.26 -17.61
N SER A 162 10.48 1.66 -18.57
CA SER A 162 10.23 2.86 -19.39
C SER A 162 8.93 2.82 -20.18
N ASP A 163 8.50 1.64 -20.61
CA ASP A 163 7.27 1.48 -21.39
C ASP A 163 6.00 1.74 -20.56
N LEU A 164 6.07 1.62 -19.22
CA LEU A 164 4.97 1.98 -18.34
C LEU A 164 4.61 3.46 -18.43
N PHE A 165 5.62 4.31 -18.61
CA PHE A 165 5.44 5.77 -18.69
C PHE A 165 4.87 6.23 -20.05
N LYS A 166 4.67 5.31 -21.01
CA LYS A 166 3.96 5.58 -22.27
C LYS A 166 2.45 5.33 -22.14
N LEU A 167 2.02 4.64 -21.07
CA LEU A 167 0.61 4.38 -20.80
C LEU A 167 -0.10 5.67 -20.39
N LYS A 168 -1.43 5.65 -20.44
CA LYS A 168 -2.21 6.77 -19.88
C LYS A 168 -1.90 6.91 -18.39
N PRO A 169 -1.82 8.14 -17.85
CA PRO A 169 -1.50 8.37 -16.44
C PRO A 169 -2.46 7.75 -15.43
N ASP A 170 -3.66 7.35 -15.85
CA ASP A 170 -4.69 6.67 -15.04
C ASP A 170 -4.91 5.20 -15.44
N ASP A 171 -4.11 4.64 -16.37
CA ASP A 171 -4.21 3.23 -16.78
C ASP A 171 -3.54 2.30 -15.77
N TYR A 172 -4.09 2.24 -14.56
CA TYR A 172 -3.57 1.36 -13.51
C TYR A 172 -3.63 -0.12 -13.90
N LYS A 173 -4.53 -0.53 -14.80
CA LYS A 173 -4.60 -1.93 -15.29
C LYS A 173 -3.42 -2.26 -16.19
N GLY A 174 -3.08 -1.35 -17.10
CA GLY A 174 -1.86 -1.44 -17.92
C GLY A 174 -0.61 -1.42 -17.05
N TRP A 175 -0.55 -0.52 -16.07
CA TRP A 175 0.56 -0.45 -15.11
C TRP A 175 0.74 -1.74 -14.32
N ALA A 176 -0.32 -2.31 -13.74
CA ALA A 176 -0.25 -3.54 -12.96
C ALA A 176 0.29 -4.72 -13.79
N LYS A 177 -0.17 -4.86 -15.04
CA LYS A 177 0.33 -5.89 -15.97
C LYS A 177 1.78 -5.64 -16.39
N GLY A 178 2.09 -4.39 -16.72
CA GLY A 178 3.40 -3.98 -17.18
C GLY A 178 4.47 -4.05 -16.09
N LEU A 179 4.15 -3.77 -14.82
CA LEU A 179 5.06 -3.94 -13.68
C LEU A 179 5.52 -5.39 -13.57
N ARG A 180 4.59 -6.34 -13.66
CA ARG A 180 4.93 -7.77 -13.69
C ARG A 180 5.73 -8.12 -14.94
N ALA A 181 5.31 -7.70 -16.13
CA ALA A 181 6.00 -8.00 -17.38
C ALA A 181 7.43 -7.45 -17.41
N ALA A 182 7.61 -6.25 -16.86
CA ALA A 182 8.91 -5.62 -16.65
C ALA A 182 9.73 -6.36 -15.59
N GLY A 183 9.11 -7.18 -14.73
CA GLY A 183 9.72 -8.07 -13.74
C GLY A 183 9.95 -7.42 -12.37
N TYR A 184 9.01 -6.58 -11.92
CA TYR A 184 8.91 -6.13 -10.53
C TYR A 184 8.62 -7.30 -9.58
N ALA A 185 7.71 -8.20 -9.97
CA ALA A 185 7.34 -9.39 -9.20
C ALA A 185 7.32 -10.64 -10.08
N THR A 186 7.65 -11.78 -9.49
CA THR A 186 7.58 -13.11 -10.15
C THR A 186 6.18 -13.71 -10.09
N ASP A 187 5.38 -13.33 -9.09
CA ASP A 187 4.02 -13.83 -8.88
C ASP A 187 3.14 -13.58 -10.12
N ARG A 188 2.52 -14.65 -10.63
CA ARG A 188 1.58 -14.59 -11.76
C ARG A 188 0.32 -13.80 -11.45
N LYS A 189 -0.11 -13.77 -10.18
CA LYS A 189 -1.31 -13.06 -9.70
C LYS A 189 -1.04 -11.62 -9.27
N TYR A 190 0.19 -11.13 -9.43
CA TYR A 190 0.56 -9.79 -9.00
C TYR A 190 -0.32 -8.68 -9.61
N PRO A 191 -0.59 -8.69 -10.94
CA PRO A 191 -1.46 -7.69 -11.54
C PRO A 191 -2.88 -7.72 -10.96
N GLU A 192 -3.45 -8.92 -10.78
CA GLU A 192 -4.81 -9.09 -10.25
C GLU A 192 -4.91 -8.64 -8.78
N LYS A 193 -3.87 -8.88 -7.99
CA LYS A 193 -3.78 -8.39 -6.61
C LYS A 193 -3.80 -6.86 -6.55
N LEU A 194 -2.98 -6.19 -7.37
CA LEU A 194 -2.97 -4.73 -7.43
C LEU A 194 -4.31 -4.17 -7.92
N ILE A 195 -4.84 -4.70 -9.03
CA ILE A 195 -6.13 -4.28 -9.57
C ILE A 195 -7.24 -4.46 -8.53
N SER A 196 -7.27 -5.58 -7.82
CA SER A 196 -8.27 -5.83 -6.78
C SER A 196 -8.18 -4.82 -5.62
N LEU A 197 -6.97 -4.45 -5.18
CA LEU A 197 -6.79 -3.42 -4.15
C LEU A 197 -7.26 -2.05 -4.66
N ILE A 198 -6.87 -1.68 -5.88
CA ILE A 198 -7.24 -0.40 -6.50
C ILE A 198 -8.75 -0.28 -6.65
N GLU A 199 -9.42 -1.34 -7.12
CA GLU A 199 -10.87 -1.34 -7.32
C GLU A 199 -11.63 -1.38 -5.98
N ARG A 200 -11.20 -2.23 -5.03
CA ARG A 200 -11.84 -2.38 -3.71
C ARG A 200 -11.81 -1.09 -2.90
N TYR A 201 -10.66 -0.42 -2.85
CA TYR A 201 -10.48 0.81 -2.10
C TYR A 201 -10.64 2.07 -2.95
N LYS A 202 -11.05 1.91 -4.22
CA LYS A 202 -11.26 2.99 -5.18
C LYS A 202 -10.07 3.95 -5.29
N LEU A 203 -8.85 3.41 -5.28
CA LEU A 203 -7.61 4.19 -5.27
C LEU A 203 -7.43 5.02 -6.55
N TYR A 204 -8.07 4.63 -7.65
CA TYR A 204 -8.10 5.40 -8.90
C TYR A 204 -8.73 6.80 -8.73
N ASN A 205 -9.45 7.07 -7.64
CA ASN A 205 -9.94 8.42 -7.36
C ASN A 205 -8.77 9.40 -7.10
N TYR A 206 -7.66 8.92 -6.54
CA TYR A 206 -6.47 9.75 -6.32
C TYR A 206 -5.78 10.09 -7.65
N ASP A 207 -5.76 9.16 -8.61
CA ASP A 207 -5.28 9.46 -9.97
C ASP A 207 -6.13 10.56 -10.62
N LYS A 208 -7.45 10.40 -10.56
CA LYS A 208 -8.41 11.39 -11.08
C LYS A 208 -8.26 12.75 -10.40
N ALA A 209 -8.04 12.78 -9.09
CA ALA A 209 -7.82 14.02 -8.36
C ALA A 209 -6.54 14.73 -8.83
N VAL A 210 -5.48 13.99 -9.16
CA VAL A 210 -4.26 14.56 -9.74
C VAL A 210 -4.46 15.04 -11.19
N LEU A 211 -5.21 14.31 -12.00
CA LEU A 211 -5.38 14.60 -13.44
C LEU A 211 -6.50 15.59 -13.76
N GLY A 212 -7.50 15.71 -12.90
CA GLY A 212 -8.73 16.46 -13.15
C GLY A 212 -8.61 17.98 -12.99
N ASN A 213 -7.41 18.55 -12.93
CA ASN A 213 -7.17 19.99 -12.70
C ASN A 213 -7.81 20.61 -11.45
N ASN A 214 -8.35 19.81 -10.52
CA ASN A 214 -8.65 20.28 -9.15
C ASN A 214 -7.36 20.29 -8.32
N THR A 215 -6.34 21.00 -8.81
CA THR A 215 -5.38 21.59 -7.88
C THR A 215 -6.19 22.57 -7.05
N PRO A 216 -6.35 22.37 -5.73
CA PRO A 216 -7.00 23.36 -4.90
C PRO A 216 -6.25 24.66 -5.13
N GLU A 217 -6.98 25.68 -5.56
CA GLU A 217 -6.42 26.99 -5.85
C GLU A 217 -5.89 27.58 -4.54
N ILE A 218 -4.59 27.40 -4.30
CA ILE A 218 -3.92 27.95 -3.12
C ILE A 218 -3.78 29.45 -3.37
N ILE A 219 -4.78 30.22 -2.96
CA ILE A 219 -4.69 31.68 -2.90
C ILE A 219 -4.11 32.02 -1.52
N PRO A 220 -2.86 32.51 -1.43
CA PRO A 220 -2.35 33.03 -0.18
C PRO A 220 -3.17 34.28 0.18
N VAL A 221 -3.96 34.21 1.25
CA VAL A 221 -4.83 35.31 1.68
C VAL A 221 -4.04 36.32 2.53
N ASN A 222 -3.02 35.85 3.27
CA ASN A 222 -1.99 36.61 3.99
C ASN A 222 -0.85 35.65 4.43
N SER A 223 0.27 36.15 4.96
CA SER A 223 1.53 35.41 5.28
C SER A 223 1.46 34.19 6.23
N GLY A 224 0.28 33.65 6.52
CA GLY A 224 0.09 32.44 7.34
C GLY A 224 -1.22 31.70 7.10
N VAL A 225 -2.01 32.05 6.08
CA VAL A 225 -3.31 31.40 5.82
C VAL A 225 -3.50 31.13 4.32
N ILE A 226 -3.93 29.91 4.02
CA ILE A 226 -4.20 29.39 2.68
C ILE A 226 -5.69 29.19 2.51
N ARG A 227 -6.27 29.66 1.41
CA ARG A 227 -7.61 29.22 0.96
C ARG A 227 -7.49 27.87 0.25
N TYR A 228 -8.36 26.92 0.57
CA TYR A 228 -8.32 25.57 0.05
C TYR A 228 -9.72 25.04 -0.27
N VAL A 229 -9.90 24.49 -1.47
CA VAL A 229 -11.15 23.85 -1.89
C VAL A 229 -11.07 22.34 -1.61
N ILE A 230 -12.01 21.83 -0.81
CA ILE A 230 -12.12 20.42 -0.46
C ILE A 230 -12.31 19.57 -1.72
N VAL A 231 -11.44 18.57 -1.88
CA VAL A 231 -11.54 17.56 -2.93
C VAL A 231 -11.83 16.19 -2.35
N LYS A 232 -12.23 15.27 -3.22
CA LYS A 232 -12.61 13.92 -2.81
C LYS A 232 -11.46 13.19 -2.14
N GLY A 233 -11.68 12.83 -0.88
CA GLY A 233 -10.72 12.11 -0.04
C GLY A 233 -10.00 12.98 0.99
N ASP A 234 -10.25 14.29 1.01
CA ASP A 234 -9.74 15.14 2.08
C ASP A 234 -10.47 14.85 3.40
N THR A 235 -9.68 14.82 4.47
CA THR A 235 -10.12 14.87 5.86
C THR A 235 -9.43 16.05 6.55
N LEU A 236 -10.03 16.62 7.60
CA LEU A 236 -9.37 17.67 8.39
C LEU A 236 -7.99 17.23 8.88
N TYR A 237 -7.84 15.95 9.21
CA TYR A 237 -6.57 15.35 9.61
C TYR A 237 -5.55 15.36 8.47
N SER A 238 -5.93 14.92 7.27
CA SER A 238 -5.05 14.94 6.10
C SER A 238 -4.58 16.36 5.76
N LEU A 239 -5.48 17.35 5.86
CA LEU A 239 -5.18 18.76 5.60
C LEU A 239 -4.28 19.35 6.69
N ALA A 240 -4.56 19.09 7.97
CA ALA A 240 -3.73 19.52 9.08
C ALA A 240 -2.28 19.06 8.89
N LYS A 241 -2.10 17.78 8.58
CA LYS A 241 -0.80 17.20 8.30
C LYS A 241 -0.14 17.83 7.07
N ARG A 242 -0.89 18.03 5.98
CA ARG A 242 -0.40 18.60 4.71
C ARG A 242 0.17 20.00 4.89
N TYR A 243 -0.49 20.82 5.70
CA TYR A 243 -0.11 22.21 5.93
C TYR A 243 0.65 22.42 7.24
N LYS A 244 1.10 21.33 7.89
CA LYS A 244 1.88 21.36 9.13
C LYS A 244 1.20 22.14 10.26
N THR A 245 -0.11 21.98 10.35
CA THR A 245 -0.97 22.58 11.38
C THR A 245 -1.73 21.47 12.13
N THR A 246 -2.74 21.82 12.93
CA THR A 246 -3.58 20.87 13.66
C THR A 246 -5.02 20.90 13.14
N VAL A 247 -5.75 19.80 13.36
CA VAL A 247 -7.19 19.74 13.06
C VAL A 247 -7.91 20.86 13.79
N ASP A 248 -7.59 21.05 15.08
CA ASP A 248 -8.19 22.10 15.90
C ASP A 248 -7.89 23.49 15.33
N ALA A 249 -6.66 23.76 14.89
CA ALA A 249 -6.31 25.05 14.28
C ALA A 249 -7.07 25.30 12.96
N ILE A 250 -7.32 24.27 12.15
CA ILE A 250 -8.17 24.39 10.96
C ILE A 250 -9.62 24.66 11.38
N LYS A 251 -10.14 23.93 12.35
CA LYS A 251 -11.53 24.09 12.82
C LYS A 251 -11.77 25.47 13.42
N ASP A 252 -10.88 25.91 14.29
CA ASP A 252 -10.93 27.22 14.94
C ASP A 252 -10.90 28.33 13.89
N LEU A 253 -10.05 28.21 12.86
CA LEU A 253 -9.94 29.20 11.79
C LEU A 253 -11.21 29.29 10.92
N ASN A 254 -12.00 28.21 10.83
CA ASN A 254 -13.21 28.13 10.01
C ASN A 254 -14.51 28.12 10.84
N ASN A 255 -14.44 28.34 12.15
CA ASN A 255 -15.58 28.24 13.08
C ASN A 255 -16.32 26.89 12.98
N MET A 256 -15.61 25.79 12.75
CA MET A 256 -16.18 24.46 12.58
C MET A 256 -16.28 23.72 13.91
N THR A 257 -17.44 23.14 14.21
CA THR A 257 -17.61 22.25 15.37
C THR A 257 -17.48 20.77 14.98
N SER A 258 -17.82 20.41 13.74
CA SER A 258 -17.74 19.05 13.21
C SER A 258 -16.43 18.79 12.46
N ASN A 259 -16.19 17.52 12.12
CA ASN A 259 -15.08 17.11 11.25
C ASN A 259 -15.52 16.80 9.81
N ASN A 260 -16.80 17.06 9.49
CA ASN A 260 -17.34 16.80 8.17
C ASN A 260 -16.82 17.85 7.20
N LEU A 261 -16.50 17.40 5.98
CA LEU A 261 -16.04 18.22 4.89
C LEU A 261 -16.88 17.89 3.65
N ASP A 262 -17.43 18.91 3.02
CA ASP A 262 -18.22 18.76 1.81
C ASP A 262 -17.36 18.95 0.58
N LEU A 263 -17.60 18.15 -0.46
CA LEU A 263 -16.84 18.26 -1.71
C LEU A 263 -17.08 19.63 -2.36
N GLY A 264 -16.02 20.35 -2.67
CA GLY A 264 -16.07 21.70 -3.20
C GLY A 264 -16.22 22.80 -2.15
N GLU A 265 -16.29 22.46 -0.86
CA GLU A 265 -16.28 23.43 0.22
C GLU A 265 -14.96 24.23 0.25
N GLU A 266 -15.02 25.54 0.46
CA GLU A 266 -13.83 26.34 0.71
C GLU A 266 -13.56 26.44 2.20
N ILE A 267 -12.34 26.07 2.61
CA ILE A 267 -11.85 26.26 3.97
C ILE A 267 -10.53 27.03 3.98
N MET A 268 -10.25 27.65 5.11
CA MET A 268 -9.02 28.36 5.42
C MET A 268 -8.08 27.44 6.19
N ILE A 269 -6.81 27.37 5.80
CA ILE A 269 -5.83 26.50 6.44
C ILE A 269 -4.66 27.34 6.98
N PRO A 270 -4.35 27.28 8.28
CA PRO A 270 -3.17 27.92 8.83
C PRO A 270 -1.89 27.24 8.31
N LYS A 271 -0.87 28.04 8.04
CA LYS A 271 0.45 27.63 7.53
C LYS A 271 1.53 27.67 8.61
#